data_AF-A0A914D6R3-F1
#
_entry.id   AF-A0A914D6R3-F1
#
_cell.length_a   1.000
_cell.length_b   1.000
_cell.length_c   1.000
_cell.angle_alpha   90.00
_cell.angle_beta   90.00
_cell.angle_gamma   90.00
#
_symmetry.space_group_name_H-M   'P 1'
#
loop_
_entity.id
_entity.type
_entity.pdbx_description
1 polymer ?
#
loop_
_entity_poly.entity_id
_entity_poly.type
_entity_poly.pdbx_seq_one_letter_code
_entity_poly.pdbx_strand_id
1 'polypeptide(L)'
;MRGPELAETIANFVSTNRVDNVRSAVDLNATPTRKIVSKIEADIKNTDKLAEELQKLSDRMEEIDRLDSYIRQKLSEVEPGSEDEQKFFEEKMKLTQEKDALVRKQDYFNVIGTLNETTEKIAIVQQKLAHFAMNDDYKTEEEKQMIDSLMRELKELVDQKNNLTVELMAKEEEEEEHDERSRLTLERTQNFLRGQQEPLSASKRLMNWIRS
;
A
#
# COMPACT_ATOMS: atom_id res chain seq x y z
N MET A 1 37.41 -18.80 9.58
CA MET A 1 36.70 -17.71 10.26
C MET A 1 36.42 -18.16 11.68
N ARG A 2 36.94 -17.45 12.68
CA ARG A 2 36.72 -17.80 14.10
C ARG A 2 35.32 -17.35 14.54
N GLY A 3 34.76 -17.98 15.58
CA GLY A 3 33.43 -17.62 16.13
C GLY A 3 33.23 -16.12 16.39
N PRO A 4 34.22 -15.40 16.98
CA PRO A 4 34.13 -13.96 17.24
C PRO A 4 34.05 -13.10 15.98
N GLU A 5 34.79 -13.45 14.92
CA GLU A 5 34.79 -12.72 13.64
C GLU A 5 33.45 -12.86 12.91
N LEU A 6 32.80 -14.01 13.04
CA LEU A 6 31.46 -14.24 12.49
C LEU A 6 30.40 -13.43 13.25
N ALA A 7 30.47 -13.40 14.58
CA ALA A 7 29.55 -12.59 15.38
C ALA A 7 29.67 -11.10 15.06
N GLU A 8 30.89 -10.59 14.86
CA GLU A 8 31.13 -9.19 14.49
C GLU A 8 30.63 -8.88 13.07
N THR A 9 30.83 -9.78 12.10
CA THR A 9 30.30 -9.59 10.74
C THR A 9 28.78 -9.61 10.69
N ILE A 10 28.12 -10.50 11.46
CA ILE A 10 26.66 -10.49 11.61
C ILE A 10 26.21 -9.19 12.27
N ALA A 11 26.86 -8.77 13.36
CA ALA A 11 26.50 -7.55 14.07
C ALA A 11 26.67 -6.30 13.20
N ASN A 12 27.74 -6.22 12.41
CA ASN A 12 27.98 -5.12 11.48
C ASN A 12 26.95 -5.12 10.34
N PHE A 13 26.65 -6.28 9.75
CA PHE A 13 25.65 -6.41 8.68
C PHE A 13 24.23 -6.06 9.14
N VAL A 14 23.90 -6.41 10.39
CA VAL A 14 22.61 -6.07 10.99
C VAL A 14 22.58 -4.60 11.38
N SER A 15 23.65 -4.04 11.94
CA SER A 15 23.69 -2.65 12.42
C SER A 15 23.66 -1.64 11.29
N THR A 16 24.33 -1.90 10.16
CA THR A 16 24.18 -1.07 8.95
C THR A 16 22.76 -1.09 8.39
N ASN A 17 21.98 -2.13 8.69
CA ASN A 17 20.60 -2.30 8.21
C ASN A 17 19.52 -2.04 9.27
N ARG A 18 19.88 -1.78 10.54
CA ARG A 18 18.90 -1.71 11.65
C ARG A 18 18.31 -0.33 11.90
N VAL A 19 18.93 0.77 11.45
CA VAL A 19 18.48 2.12 11.86
C VAL A 19 18.54 3.20 10.76
N ASP A 20 19.31 3.05 9.68
CA ASP A 20 19.51 4.18 8.73
C ASP A 20 18.75 4.06 7.39
N ASN A 21 18.16 2.91 7.05
CA ASN A 21 17.63 2.72 5.68
C ASN A 21 16.14 3.03 5.47
N VAL A 22 15.39 3.38 6.52
CA VAL A 22 14.08 4.05 6.37
C VAL A 22 14.28 5.45 5.73
N ARG A 23 15.51 6.01 5.82
CA ARG A 23 15.87 7.32 5.28
C ARG A 23 16.71 7.28 4.01
N SER A 24 17.38 6.16 3.71
CA SER A 24 18.40 6.10 2.64
C SER A 24 17.95 5.45 1.34
N ALA A 25 16.77 4.81 1.30
CA ALA A 25 16.20 4.22 0.08
C ALA A 25 15.04 5.05 -0.51
N VAL A 26 14.91 6.32 -0.10
CA VAL A 26 13.94 7.25 -0.67
C VAL A 26 14.69 8.20 -1.61
N ASP A 27 14.14 8.37 -2.79
CA ASP A 27 14.54 9.38 -3.76
C ASP A 27 14.71 10.75 -3.07
N LEU A 28 15.72 11.52 -3.46
CA LEU A 28 16.23 12.73 -2.79
C LEU A 28 15.21 13.91 -2.69
N ASN A 29 13.94 13.70 -3.01
CA ASN A 29 12.92 14.75 -3.09
C ASN A 29 11.66 14.54 -2.22
N ALA A 30 11.45 13.39 -1.58
CA ALA A 30 10.32 13.21 -0.67
C ALA A 30 10.80 12.52 0.61
N THR A 31 10.88 13.24 1.73
CA THR A 31 11.07 12.57 3.02
C THR A 31 9.71 12.03 3.43
N PRO A 32 9.53 10.71 3.65
CA PRO A 32 8.25 10.16 4.10
C PRO A 32 7.80 10.91 5.35
N THR A 33 6.54 11.33 5.39
CA THR A 33 6.08 12.07 6.55
C THR A 33 6.18 11.19 7.80
N ARG A 34 6.54 11.78 8.94
CA ARG A 34 6.61 11.04 10.21
C ARG A 34 5.31 10.31 10.55
N LYS A 35 4.18 10.77 10.01
CA LYS A 35 2.86 10.15 10.16
C LYS A 35 2.78 8.83 9.39
N ILE A 36 3.18 8.82 8.11
CA ILE A 36 3.24 7.61 7.27
C ILE A 36 4.08 6.56 7.98
N VAL A 37 5.32 6.89 8.36
CA VAL A 37 6.22 5.95 9.05
C VAL A 37 5.60 5.43 10.36
N SER A 38 4.98 6.30 11.16
CA SER A 38 4.36 5.89 12.43
C SER A 38 3.15 4.95 12.24
N LYS A 39 2.37 5.13 11.17
CA LYS A 39 1.23 4.27 10.85
C LYS A 39 1.73 2.88 10.43
N ILE A 40 2.69 2.86 9.51
CA ILE A 40 3.36 1.64 9.03
C ILE A 40 3.93 0.84 10.20
N GLU A 41 4.68 1.48 11.10
CA GLU A 41 5.25 0.83 12.28
C GLU A 41 4.19 0.26 13.23
N ALA A 42 3.03 0.91 13.34
CA ALA A 42 1.92 0.43 14.15
C ALA A 42 1.26 -0.80 13.52
N ASP A 43 1.06 -0.79 12.20
CA ASP A 43 0.40 -1.87 11.48
C ASP A 43 1.29 -3.12 11.38
N ILE A 44 2.60 -2.95 11.16
CA ILE A 44 3.58 -4.04 11.20
C ILE A 44 3.53 -4.80 12.53
N LYS A 45 3.36 -4.09 13.66
CA LYS A 45 3.32 -4.68 15.00
C LYS A 45 2.02 -5.44 15.31
N ASN A 46 0.94 -5.19 14.56
CA ASN A 46 -0.38 -5.73 14.85
C ASN A 46 -0.75 -6.90 13.91
N THR A 47 0.03 -7.98 13.96
CA THR A 47 -0.16 -9.18 13.11
C THR A 47 -1.56 -9.81 13.24
N ASP A 48 -2.13 -9.85 14.43
CA ASP A 48 -3.46 -10.48 14.64
C ASP A 48 -4.57 -9.66 13.97
N LYS A 49 -4.43 -8.33 13.98
CA LYS A 49 -5.37 -7.44 13.30
C LYS A 49 -5.26 -7.54 11.78
N LEU A 50 -4.10 -7.93 11.25
CA LEU A 50 -3.87 -8.08 9.82
C LEU A 50 -4.80 -9.13 9.21
N ALA A 51 -4.88 -10.30 9.85
CA ALA A 51 -5.73 -11.39 9.36
C ALA A 51 -7.22 -11.02 9.43
N GLU A 52 -7.64 -10.38 10.53
CA GLU A 52 -9.01 -9.88 10.69
C GLU A 52 -9.37 -8.83 9.64
N GLU A 53 -8.49 -7.87 9.36
CA GLU A 53 -8.73 -6.84 8.35
C GLU A 53 -8.78 -7.44 6.93
N LEU A 54 -7.87 -8.36 6.59
CA LEU A 54 -7.91 -9.06 5.31
C LEU A 54 -9.21 -9.85 5.11
N GLN A 55 -9.70 -10.51 6.17
CA GLN A 55 -10.98 -11.22 6.11
C GLN A 55 -12.14 -10.24 5.87
N LYS A 56 -12.20 -9.13 6.62
CA LYS A 56 -13.26 -8.10 6.43
C LYS A 56 -13.25 -7.52 5.03
N LEU A 57 -12.07 -7.25 4.47
CA LEU A 57 -11.93 -6.76 3.10
C LEU A 57 -12.44 -7.79 2.09
N SER A 58 -12.06 -9.06 2.28
CA SER A 58 -12.53 -10.17 1.45
C SER A 58 -14.05 -10.30 1.47
N ASP A 59 -14.65 -10.30 2.67
CA ASP A 59 -16.11 -10.42 2.84
C ASP A 59 -16.84 -9.24 2.15
N ARG A 60 -16.30 -8.02 2.29
CA ARG A 60 -16.88 -6.83 1.66
C ARG A 60 -16.77 -6.86 0.14
N MET A 61 -15.64 -7.30 -0.41
CA MET A 61 -15.48 -7.45 -1.86
C MET A 61 -16.44 -8.52 -2.42
N GLU A 62 -16.66 -9.61 -1.70
CA GLU A 62 -17.65 -10.62 -2.10
C GLU A 62 -19.08 -10.05 -2.09
N GLU A 63 -19.41 -9.22 -1.10
CA GLU A 63 -20.69 -8.50 -1.06
C GLU A 63 -20.84 -7.57 -2.27
N ILE A 64 -19.80 -6.79 -2.61
CA ILE A 64 -19.81 -5.92 -3.78
C ILE A 64 -20.01 -6.72 -5.07
N ASP A 65 -19.39 -7.89 -5.21
CA ASP A 65 -19.56 -8.74 -6.38
C ASP A 65 -20.99 -9.29 -6.51
N ARG A 66 -21.64 -9.59 -5.38
CA ARG A 66 -23.07 -9.96 -5.36
C ARG A 66 -23.95 -8.78 -5.76
N LEU A 67 -23.66 -7.57 -5.25
CA LEU A 67 -24.41 -6.35 -5.59
C LEU A 67 -24.23 -5.96 -7.05
N ASP A 68 -23.01 -6.02 -7.60
CA ASP A 68 -22.75 -5.74 -9.02
C ASP A 68 -23.46 -6.76 -9.92
N SER A 69 -23.50 -8.04 -9.52
CA SER A 69 -24.28 -9.06 -10.22
C SER A 69 -25.78 -8.76 -10.22
N TYR A 70 -26.32 -8.34 -9.08
CA TYR A 70 -27.72 -7.93 -8.96
C TYR A 70 -28.05 -6.71 -9.82
N ILE A 71 -27.20 -5.69 -9.79
CA ILE A 71 -27.35 -4.47 -10.60
C ILE A 71 -27.28 -4.80 -12.09
N ARG A 72 -26.35 -5.66 -12.52
CA ARG A 72 -26.27 -6.12 -13.92
C ARG A 72 -27.54 -6.82 -14.38
N GLN A 73 -28.12 -7.66 -13.52
CA GLN A 73 -29.40 -8.31 -13.82
C GLN A 73 -30.51 -7.27 -13.96
N LYS A 74 -30.62 -6.31 -13.02
CA LYS A 74 -31.65 -5.27 -13.06
C LYS A 74 -31.52 -4.33 -14.25
N LEU A 75 -30.29 -3.96 -14.62
CA LEU A 75 -30.02 -3.17 -15.83
C LEU A 75 -30.55 -3.83 -17.11
N SER A 76 -30.59 -5.16 -17.19
CA SER A 76 -31.16 -5.86 -18.35
C SER A 76 -32.69 -5.77 -18.45
N GLU A 77 -33.36 -5.43 -17.34
CA GLU A 77 -34.82 -5.34 -17.22
C GLU A 77 -35.34 -3.90 -17.39
N VAL A 78 -34.44 -2.90 -17.40
CA VAL A 78 -34.76 -1.48 -17.34
C VAL A 78 -34.72 -0.83 -18.73
N GLU A 79 -35.58 0.17 -18.97
CA GLU A 79 -35.62 0.89 -20.24
C GLU A 79 -34.40 1.81 -20.40
N PRO A 80 -33.74 1.81 -21.58
CA PRO A 80 -32.61 2.70 -21.86
C PRO A 80 -33.01 4.17 -21.76
N GLY A 81 -32.20 4.98 -21.09
CA GLY A 81 -32.42 6.40 -20.85
C GLY A 81 -33.38 6.71 -19.69
N SER A 82 -33.86 5.69 -18.97
CA SER A 82 -34.72 5.90 -17.81
C SER A 82 -33.96 6.41 -16.60
N GLU A 83 -34.67 7.08 -15.69
CA GLU A 83 -34.10 7.54 -14.40
C GLU A 83 -33.56 6.37 -13.57
N ASP A 84 -34.19 5.20 -13.67
CA ASP A 84 -33.78 4.00 -12.95
C ASP A 84 -32.49 3.42 -13.54
N GLU A 85 -32.28 3.46 -14.86
CA GLU A 85 -31.00 3.09 -15.48
C GLU A 85 -29.87 3.99 -14.98
N GLN A 86 -30.13 5.30 -14.91
CA GLN A 86 -29.17 6.27 -14.41
C GLN A 86 -28.82 6.01 -12.93
N LYS A 87 -29.81 5.68 -12.08
CA LYS A 87 -29.56 5.29 -10.68
C LYS A 87 -28.70 4.03 -10.57
N PHE A 88 -28.99 3.00 -11.36
CA PHE A 88 -28.17 1.78 -11.36
C PHE A 88 -26.75 2.03 -11.86
N PHE A 89 -26.56 2.92 -12.83
CA PHE A 89 -25.23 3.31 -13.29
C PHE A 89 -24.44 4.07 -12.21
N GLU A 90 -25.10 5.01 -11.52
CA GLU A 90 -24.50 5.73 -10.38
C GLU A 90 -24.11 4.78 -9.25
N GLU A 91 -24.98 3.81 -8.91
CA GLU A 91 -24.70 2.79 -7.90
C GLU A 91 -23.53 1.90 -8.30
N LYS A 92 -23.50 1.44 -9.55
CA LYS A 92 -22.39 0.65 -10.09
C LYS A 92 -21.06 1.41 -10.06
N MET A 93 -21.08 2.70 -10.38
CA MET A 93 -19.89 3.54 -10.30
C MET A 93 -19.38 3.65 -8.86
N LYS A 94 -20.28 3.81 -7.87
CA LYS A 94 -19.92 3.81 -6.45
C LYS A 94 -19.32 2.48 -6.01
N LEU A 95 -19.94 1.35 -6.38
CA LEU A 95 -19.42 0.01 -6.06
C LEU A 95 -18.04 -0.23 -6.68
N THR A 96 -17.80 0.28 -7.90
CA THR A 96 -16.50 0.17 -8.56
C THR A 96 -15.43 0.97 -7.81
N GLN A 97 -15.73 2.22 -7.45
CA GLN A 97 -14.81 3.04 -6.63
C GLN A 97 -14.53 2.42 -5.27
N GLU A 98 -15.56 1.86 -4.63
CA GLU A 98 -15.42 1.16 -3.36
C GLU A 98 -14.53 -0.09 -3.51
N LYS A 99 -14.77 -0.91 -4.54
CA LYS A 99 -13.95 -2.09 -4.82
C LYS A 99 -12.49 -1.72 -5.07
N ASP A 100 -12.24 -0.68 -5.85
CA ASP A 100 -10.87 -0.20 -6.12
C ASP A 100 -10.16 0.24 -4.82
N ALA A 101 -10.87 0.91 -3.90
CA ALA A 101 -10.33 1.28 -2.60
C ALA A 101 -10.04 0.06 -1.71
N LEU A 102 -10.93 -0.94 -1.72
CA LEU A 102 -10.73 -2.19 -0.97
C LEU A 102 -9.52 -2.98 -1.50
N VAL A 103 -9.34 -3.05 -2.82
CA VAL A 103 -8.18 -3.70 -3.45
C VAL A 103 -6.89 -3.01 -3.05
N ARG A 104 -6.82 -1.67 -3.08
CA ARG A 104 -5.63 -0.94 -2.61
C ARG A 104 -5.31 -1.24 -1.14
N LYS A 105 -6.33 -1.23 -0.28
CA LYS A 105 -6.18 -1.56 1.14
C LYS A 105 -5.75 -3.03 1.36
N GLN A 106 -6.23 -3.95 0.53
CA GLN A 106 -5.80 -5.36 0.54
C GLN A 106 -4.32 -5.48 0.13
N ASP A 107 -3.90 -4.81 -0.94
CA ASP A 107 -2.52 -4.82 -1.41
C ASP A 107 -1.56 -4.28 -0.34
N TYR A 108 -1.94 -3.19 0.34
CA TYR A 108 -1.19 -2.66 1.49
C TYR A 108 -0.96 -3.72 2.58
N PHE A 109 -2.02 -4.40 3.00
CA PHE A 109 -1.92 -5.43 4.03
C PHE A 109 -1.16 -6.68 3.56
N ASN A 110 -1.25 -7.05 2.28
CA ASN A 110 -0.45 -8.14 1.72
C ASN A 110 1.06 -7.85 1.80
N VAL A 111 1.47 -6.60 1.53
CA VAL A 111 2.87 -6.17 1.69
C VAL A 111 3.31 -6.26 3.15
N ILE A 112 2.45 -5.84 4.10
CA ILE A 112 2.72 -6.00 5.55
C ILE A 112 2.89 -7.47 5.94
N GLY A 113 2.01 -8.34 5.45
CA GLY A 113 2.11 -9.79 5.70
C GLY A 113 3.46 -10.34 5.23
N THR A 114 3.82 -10.03 3.98
CA THR A 114 5.10 -10.45 3.38
C THR A 114 6.31 -9.88 4.15
N LEU A 115 6.21 -8.65 4.64
CA LEU A 115 7.26 -8.00 5.43
C LEU A 115 7.45 -8.68 6.79
N ASN A 116 6.36 -9.08 7.44
CA ASN A 116 6.39 -9.82 8.70
C ASN A 116 7.00 -11.21 8.52
N GLU A 117 6.58 -11.95 7.48
CA GLU A 117 7.18 -13.24 7.13
C GLU A 117 8.68 -13.13 6.82
N THR A 118 9.08 -12.10 6.06
CA THR A 118 10.49 -11.85 5.73
C THR A 118 11.29 -11.52 6.99
N THR A 119 10.70 -10.75 7.91
CA THR A 119 11.31 -10.41 9.21
C THR A 119 11.50 -11.65 10.09
N GLU A 120 10.53 -12.57 10.11
CA GLU A 120 10.64 -13.85 10.80
C GLU A 120 11.74 -14.73 10.21
N LYS A 121 11.80 -14.84 8.86
CA LYS A 121 12.88 -15.58 8.17
C LYS A 121 14.26 -15.02 8.50
N ILE A 122 14.41 -13.69 8.52
CA ILE A 122 15.65 -13.02 8.96
C ILE A 122 16.02 -13.45 10.37
N ALA A 123 15.06 -13.44 11.30
CA ALA A 123 15.31 -13.83 12.70
C ALA A 123 15.78 -15.30 12.80
N ILE A 124 15.18 -16.21 12.03
CA ILE A 124 15.56 -17.63 11.97
C ILE A 124 16.99 -17.78 11.43
N VAL A 125 17.32 -17.11 10.32
CA VAL A 125 18.67 -17.17 9.71
C VAL A 125 19.71 -16.58 10.67
N GLN A 126 19.39 -15.47 11.34
CA GLN A 126 20.24 -14.88 12.37
C GLN A 126 20.48 -15.84 13.54
N GLN A 127 19.45 -16.55 14.00
CA GLN A 127 19.59 -17.54 15.07
C GLN A 127 20.49 -18.71 14.65
N LYS A 128 20.35 -19.21 13.42
CA LYS A 128 21.23 -20.26 12.86
C LYS A 128 22.68 -19.78 12.80
N LEU A 129 22.92 -18.58 12.27
CA LEU A 129 24.25 -17.97 12.20
C LEU A 129 24.86 -17.75 13.60
N ALA A 130 24.06 -17.32 14.57
CA ALA A 130 24.50 -17.15 15.96
C ALA A 130 24.89 -18.49 16.60
N HIS A 131 24.17 -19.58 16.31
CA HIS A 131 24.54 -20.93 16.76
C HIS A 131 25.93 -21.32 16.24
N PHE A 132 26.21 -21.07 14.95
CA PHE A 132 27.55 -21.29 14.38
C PHE A 132 28.62 -20.33 14.93
N ALA A 133 28.25 -19.16 15.45
CA ALA A 133 29.19 -18.21 16.04
C ALA A 133 29.56 -18.58 17.49
N MET A 134 28.67 -19.25 18.22
CA MET A 134 28.89 -19.69 19.61
C MET A 134 29.78 -20.94 19.72
N ASN A 135 29.84 -21.78 18.68
CA ASN A 135 30.73 -22.94 18.64
C ASN A 135 32.13 -22.47 18.19
N ASP A 136 33.08 -22.44 19.14
CA ASP A 136 34.47 -21.94 18.92
C ASP A 136 35.43 -23.05 18.42
N ASP A 137 34.87 -24.18 18.00
CA ASP A 137 35.62 -25.29 17.41
C ASP A 137 36.10 -24.95 16.00
N TYR A 138 37.15 -25.66 15.54
CA TYR A 138 37.60 -25.58 14.15
C TYR A 138 36.47 -26.02 13.21
N LYS A 139 35.79 -25.03 12.62
CA LYS A 139 34.71 -25.24 11.66
C LYS A 139 35.21 -26.08 10.48
N THR A 140 34.48 -27.15 10.21
CA THR A 140 34.65 -27.98 9.02
C THR A 140 34.41 -27.15 7.76
N GLU A 141 34.91 -27.63 6.61
CA GLU A 141 34.71 -26.93 5.34
C GLU A 141 33.22 -26.89 4.94
N GLU A 142 32.46 -27.93 5.30
CA GLU A 142 31.00 -27.98 5.11
C GLU A 142 30.28 -26.91 5.94
N GLU A 143 30.67 -26.71 7.19
CA GLU A 143 30.09 -25.66 8.04
C GLU A 143 30.40 -24.26 7.53
N LYS A 144 31.60 -24.03 6.96
CA LYS A 144 31.92 -22.75 6.32
C LYS A 144 31.04 -22.50 5.10
N GLN A 145 30.85 -23.50 4.24
CA GLN A 145 29.95 -23.39 3.09
C GLN A 145 28.51 -23.12 3.52
N MET A 146 28.06 -23.74 4.62
CA MET A 146 26.74 -23.50 5.19
C MET A 146 26.60 -22.07 5.73
N ILE A 147 27.62 -21.57 6.43
CA ILE A 147 27.67 -20.17 6.91
C ILE A 147 27.63 -19.20 5.73
N ASP A 148 28.41 -19.43 4.68
CA ASP A 148 28.43 -18.58 3.48
C ASP A 148 27.09 -18.62 2.74
N SER A 149 26.39 -19.74 2.75
CA SER A 149 25.02 -19.86 2.23
C SER A 149 24.03 -19.06 3.07
N LEU A 150 24.08 -19.19 4.40
CA LEU A 150 23.20 -18.46 5.31
C LEU A 150 23.45 -16.94 5.29
N MET A 151 24.69 -16.51 5.11
CA MET A 151 25.04 -15.09 4.95
C MET A 151 24.49 -14.52 3.64
N ARG A 152 24.51 -15.30 2.55
CA ARG A 152 23.87 -14.92 1.28
C ARG A 152 22.35 -14.83 1.42
N GLU A 153 21.72 -15.84 2.03
CA GLU A 153 20.29 -15.85 2.31
C GLU A 153 19.88 -14.64 3.19
N LEU A 154 20.66 -14.34 4.23
CA LEU A 154 20.43 -13.18 5.09
C LEU A 154 20.46 -11.88 4.29
N LYS A 155 21.41 -11.74 3.37
CA LYS A 155 21.51 -10.56 2.51
C LYS A 155 20.29 -10.44 1.61
N GLU A 156 19.91 -11.50 0.92
CA GLU A 156 18.73 -11.51 0.04
C GLU A 156 17.45 -11.14 0.79
N LEU A 157 17.26 -11.70 2.00
CA LEU A 157 16.09 -11.39 2.83
C LEU A 157 16.10 -9.94 3.32
N VAL A 158 17.26 -9.37 3.66
CA VAL A 158 17.38 -7.96 4.07
C VAL A 158 17.12 -7.03 2.89
N ASP A 159 17.64 -7.34 1.71
CA ASP A 159 17.38 -6.59 0.48
C ASP A 159 15.87 -6.63 0.15
N GLN A 160 15.24 -7.80 0.26
CA GLN A 160 13.80 -7.97 0.10
C GLN A 160 13.00 -7.14 1.11
N LYS A 161 13.38 -7.16 2.40
CA LYS A 161 12.75 -6.36 3.44
C LYS A 161 12.82 -4.86 3.12
N ASN A 162 13.96 -4.39 2.63
CA ASN A 162 14.14 -3.00 2.24
C ASN A 162 13.21 -2.62 1.08
N ASN A 163 13.14 -3.46 0.05
CA ASN A 163 12.25 -3.24 -1.10
C ASN A 163 10.77 -3.19 -0.68
N LEU A 164 10.33 -4.13 0.16
CA LEU A 164 8.97 -4.15 0.71
C LEU A 164 8.65 -2.90 1.53
N THR A 165 9.63 -2.40 2.29
CA THR A 165 9.46 -1.17 3.09
C THR A 165 9.26 0.06 2.17
N VAL A 166 10.03 0.15 1.09
CA VAL A 166 9.89 1.22 0.09
C VAL A 166 8.55 1.12 -0.63
N GLU A 167 8.16 -0.07 -1.05
CA GLU A 167 6.86 -0.32 -1.69
C GLU A 167 5.69 0.12 -0.80
N LEU A 168 5.77 -0.19 0.50
CA LEU A 168 4.74 0.14 1.46
C LEU A 168 4.63 1.67 1.67
N MET A 169 5.76 2.38 1.71
CA MET A 169 5.76 3.85 1.73
C MET A 169 5.11 4.45 0.49
N ALA A 170 5.44 3.93 -0.70
CA ALA A 170 4.87 4.41 -1.95
C ALA A 170 3.34 4.22 -1.98
N LYS A 171 2.84 3.06 -1.52
CA LYS A 171 1.39 2.80 -1.43
C LYS A 171 0.66 3.76 -0.48
N GLU A 172 1.28 4.12 0.65
CA GLU A 172 0.70 5.09 1.58
C GLU A 172 0.67 6.52 1.00
N GLU A 173 1.73 6.92 0.30
CA GLU A 173 1.78 8.22 -0.38
C GLU A 173 0.75 8.31 -1.52
N GLU A 174 0.60 7.24 -2.31
CA GLU A 174 -0.44 7.14 -3.34
C GLU A 174 -1.87 7.26 -2.77
N GLU A 175 -2.13 6.67 -1.59
CA GLU A 175 -3.44 6.76 -0.95
C GLU A 175 -3.71 8.16 -0.37
N GLU A 176 -2.70 8.80 0.26
CA GLU A 176 -2.82 10.21 0.69
C GLU A 176 -3.09 11.14 -0.50
N GLU A 177 -2.41 10.95 -1.64
CA GLU A 177 -2.69 11.71 -2.87
C GLU A 177 -4.11 11.47 -3.40
N HIS A 178 -4.59 10.23 -3.36
CA HIS A 178 -5.93 9.89 -3.82
C HIS A 178 -7.01 10.58 -2.96
N ASP A 179 -6.82 10.60 -1.64
CA ASP A 179 -7.70 11.28 -0.70
C ASP A 179 -7.70 12.80 -0.90
N GLU A 180 -6.52 13.40 -1.13
CA GLU A 180 -6.40 14.83 -1.43
C GLU A 180 -7.09 15.19 -2.74
N ARG A 181 -6.90 14.40 -3.81
CA ARG A 181 -7.59 14.60 -5.09
C ARG A 181 -9.10 14.51 -4.91
N SER A 182 -9.58 13.52 -4.17
CA SER A 182 -11.00 13.35 -3.86
C SER A 182 -11.56 14.57 -3.13
N ARG A 183 -10.86 15.07 -2.11
CA ARG A 183 -11.23 16.30 -1.39
C ARG A 183 -11.28 17.52 -2.31
N LEU A 184 -10.27 17.72 -3.15
CA LEU A 184 -10.23 18.86 -4.09
C LEU A 184 -11.36 18.80 -5.13
N THR A 185 -11.76 17.61 -5.58
CA THR A 185 -12.93 17.48 -6.46
C THR A 185 -14.23 17.83 -5.74
N LEU A 186 -14.37 17.46 -4.46
CA LEU A 186 -15.52 17.83 -3.64
C LEU A 186 -15.57 19.34 -3.39
N GLU A 187 -14.44 19.97 -3.05
CA GLU A 187 -14.35 21.43 -2.86
C GLU A 187 -14.67 22.18 -4.16
N ARG A 188 -14.18 21.69 -5.32
CA ARG A 188 -14.55 22.27 -6.62
C ARG A 188 -16.04 22.14 -6.90
N THR A 189 -16.66 20.99 -6.63
CA THR A 189 -18.11 20.78 -6.81
C THR A 189 -18.97 21.62 -5.87
N GLN A 190 -18.54 21.85 -4.63
CA GLN A 190 -19.22 22.73 -3.66
C GLN A 190 -19.06 24.22 -4.03
N ASN A 191 -17.90 24.61 -4.56
CA ASN A 191 -17.62 25.98 -4.98
C ASN A 191 -18.22 26.34 -6.36
N PHE A 192 -18.89 25.40 -7.04
CA PHE A 192 -19.87 25.75 -8.08
C PHE A 192 -21.12 26.35 -7.43
N LEU A 193 -20.98 27.59 -6.94
CA LEU A 193 -22.11 28.51 -6.94
C LEU A 193 -22.58 28.59 -8.40
N ARG A 194 -23.70 27.92 -8.73
CA ARG A 194 -24.50 28.29 -9.91
C ARG A 194 -24.76 29.77 -9.73
N GLY A 195 -23.96 30.59 -10.40
CA GLY A 195 -24.08 32.04 -10.32
C GLY A 195 -25.55 32.39 -10.54
N GLN A 196 -26.08 33.25 -9.68
CA GLN A 196 -27.33 33.98 -9.89
C GLN A 196 -27.18 34.93 -11.10
N GLN A 197 -26.70 34.43 -12.22
CA GLN A 197 -26.88 35.05 -13.51
C GLN A 197 -27.95 34.22 -14.19
N GLU A 198 -29.16 34.78 -14.24
CA GLU A 198 -30.15 34.36 -15.23
C GLU A 198 -29.41 34.10 -16.54
N PRO A 199 -29.56 32.92 -17.18
CA PRO A 199 -28.91 32.70 -18.45
C PRO A 199 -29.40 33.80 -19.39
N LEU A 200 -28.50 34.71 -19.78
CA LEU A 200 -28.82 35.73 -20.76
C LEU A 200 -29.35 34.99 -21.97
N SER A 201 -30.66 35.13 -22.21
CA SER A 201 -31.36 34.62 -23.38
C SER A 201 -30.50 34.90 -24.61
N ALA A 202 -30.47 33.96 -25.56
CA ALA A 202 -29.70 34.09 -26.79
C ALA A 202 -29.92 35.46 -27.48
N SER A 203 -31.12 36.04 -27.33
CA SER A 203 -31.44 37.40 -27.80
C SER A 203 -30.63 38.51 -27.12
N LYS A 204 -30.37 38.45 -25.81
CA LYS A 204 -29.51 39.41 -25.11
C LYS A 204 -28.03 39.29 -25.51
N ARG A 205 -27.57 38.08 -25.86
CA ARG A 205 -26.19 37.84 -26.33
C ARG A 205 -25.95 38.46 -27.70
N LEU A 206 -26.89 38.31 -28.63
CA LEU A 206 -26.83 38.93 -29.96
C LEU A 206 -26.85 40.47 -29.90
N MET A 207 -27.69 41.04 -29.03
CA MET A 207 -27.78 42.50 -28.87
C MET A 207 -26.49 43.12 -28.31
N ASN A 208 -25.77 42.43 -27.43
CA ASN A 208 -24.48 42.91 -26.92
C ASN A 208 -23.36 42.80 -27.95
N TRP A 209 -23.40 41.83 -28.86
CA TRP A 209 -22.41 41.69 -29.93
C TRP A 209 -22.53 42.78 -30.99
N ILE A 210 -23.75 43.20 -31.33
CA ILE A 210 -24.00 44.28 -32.30
C ILE A 210 -23.62 45.67 -31.76
N ARG A 211 -23.52 45.83 -30.43
CA ARG A 211 -23.15 47.09 -29.78
C ARG A 211 -21.66 47.25 -29.49
N SER A 212 -20.83 46.24 -29.80
CA SER A 212 -19.39 46.28 -29.60
C SER A 212 -18.62 46.59 -30.88
#